data_AF-A0A356AZJ0-F1
#
_entry.id   AF-A0A356AZJ0-F1
#
_cell.length_a   1.000
_cell.length_b   1.000
_cell.length_c   1.000
_cell.angle_alpha   90.00
_cell.angle_beta   90.00
_cell.angle_gamma   90.00
#
_symmetry.space_group_name_H-M   'P 1'
#
loop_
_entity.id
_entity.type
_entity.pdbx_description
1 polymer ?
#
loop_
_entity_poly.entity_id
_entity_poly.type
_entity_poly.pdbx_seq_one_letter_code
_entity_poly.pdbx_strand_id
1 'polypeptide(L)'
;CDACKKVLDYMKTETVLMDTNVTPLLKIKTKLRRKKVITVLFSVMLSLAVAVLFVAYLTAPEYTSYRDSKISITEVDNGMVVAVFSDQVSGYDISKYQSDEYDGYVVHMTTWDSVWNRIFGRSRVNSVVLNPDGEAVTAVYYYQTDSQVDRLIYGFDINPSGGILTLPRLVLSYYFLLALGFAGFCALLVFIFRKNEIARNLLTKVLLVPISYLLAHLLIKGFDSTSYLALRDFLAILLITIPLYIAFLAAMTYIKEYKKKKA
;
A
#
# COMPACT_ATOMS: atom_id res chain seq x y z
N CYS A 1 -72.35 44.85 3.16
CA CYS A 1 -71.66 46.07 3.64
C CYS A 1 -70.67 46.52 2.57
N ASP A 2 -70.82 47.73 2.03
CA ASP A 2 -69.92 48.27 1.00
C ASP A 2 -68.48 48.44 1.47
N ALA A 3 -68.28 48.71 2.78
CA ALA A 3 -66.94 48.75 3.37
C ALA A 3 -66.26 47.37 3.32
N CYS A 4 -66.98 46.28 3.59
CA CYS A 4 -66.43 44.93 3.44
C CYS A 4 -66.08 44.58 1.99
N LYS A 5 -66.86 45.10 1.03
CA LYS A 5 -66.62 44.87 -0.40
C LYS A 5 -65.33 45.55 -0.88
N LYS A 6 -65.09 46.79 -0.43
CA LYS A 6 -63.82 47.51 -0.69
C LYS A 6 -62.60 46.81 -0.07
N VAL A 7 -62.73 46.27 1.14
CA VAL A 7 -61.65 45.52 1.80
C VAL A 7 -61.35 44.20 1.08
N LEU A 8 -62.38 43.51 0.59
CA LEU A 8 -62.23 42.29 -0.20
C LEU A 8 -61.56 42.56 -1.55
N ASP A 9 -61.95 43.64 -2.24
CA ASP A 9 -61.35 44.03 -3.51
C ASP A 9 -59.89 44.49 -3.34
N TYR A 10 -59.57 45.21 -2.25
CA TYR A 10 -58.19 45.54 -1.87
C TYR A 10 -57.34 44.28 -1.66
N MET A 11 -57.83 43.31 -0.86
CA MET A 11 -57.12 42.04 -0.62
C MET A 11 -57.01 41.14 -1.85
N LYS A 12 -57.96 41.21 -2.81
CA LYS A 12 -57.86 40.50 -4.09
C LYS A 12 -56.82 41.10 -5.04
N THR A 13 -56.60 42.40 -4.95
CA THR A 13 -55.66 43.13 -5.81
C THR A 13 -54.23 42.99 -5.29
N GLU A 14 -54.08 42.86 -3.98
CA GLU A 14 -52.82 42.57 -3.30
C GLU A 14 -52.56 41.05 -3.30
N THR A 15 -52.47 40.45 -4.49
CA THR A 15 -51.88 39.12 -4.61
C THR A 15 -50.41 39.26 -4.24
N VAL A 16 -50.10 39.04 -2.95
CA VAL A 16 -48.74 38.84 -2.48
C VAL A 16 -48.19 37.68 -3.30
N LEU A 17 -47.36 37.99 -4.30
CA LEU A 17 -46.58 37.00 -5.02
C LEU A 17 -45.72 36.31 -3.97
N MET A 18 -46.20 35.20 -3.41
CA MET A 18 -45.38 34.34 -2.60
C MET A 18 -44.22 33.93 -3.48
N ASP A 19 -43.02 34.38 -3.08
CA ASP A 19 -41.79 34.00 -3.75
C ASP A 19 -41.67 32.47 -3.69
N THR A 20 -42.10 31.84 -4.78
CA THR A 20 -42.13 30.38 -4.97
C THR A 20 -40.78 29.87 -5.44
N ASN A 21 -39.77 30.76 -5.46
CA ASN A 21 -38.43 30.43 -5.88
C ASN A 21 -37.74 29.55 -4.83
N VAL A 22 -37.84 28.23 -5.03
CA VAL A 22 -37.18 27.20 -4.21
C VAL A 22 -35.68 27.03 -4.52
N THR A 23 -35.13 27.76 -5.50
CA THR A 23 -33.70 27.66 -5.87
C THR A 23 -32.71 27.90 -4.72
N PRO A 24 -32.88 28.85 -3.77
CA PRO A 24 -31.98 28.98 -2.62
C PRO A 24 -32.01 27.74 -1.71
N LEU A 25 -33.18 27.14 -1.47
CA LEU A 25 -33.33 25.95 -0.64
C LEU A 25 -32.65 24.72 -1.28
N LEU A 26 -32.79 24.56 -2.60
CA LEU A 26 -32.10 23.51 -3.36
C LEU A 26 -30.58 23.68 -3.34
N LYS A 27 -30.07 24.92 -3.45
CA LYS A 27 -28.64 25.24 -3.31
C LYS A 27 -28.10 24.93 -1.91
N ILE A 28 -28.87 25.23 -0.86
CA ILE A 28 -28.49 24.91 0.52
C ILE A 28 -28.46 23.40 0.73
N LYS A 29 -29.49 22.68 0.29
CA LYS A 29 -29.59 21.21 0.40
C LYS A 29 -28.45 20.49 -0.33
N THR A 30 -28.11 20.92 -1.55
CA THR A 30 -27.02 20.33 -2.34
C THR A 30 -25.66 20.61 -1.70
N LYS A 31 -25.41 21.82 -1.19
CA LYS A 31 -24.18 22.17 -0.46
C LYS A 31 -24.02 21.34 0.82
N LEU A 32 -25.10 21.17 1.59
CA LEU A 32 -25.11 20.33 2.79
C LEU A 32 -24.85 18.85 2.46
N ARG A 33 -25.53 18.31 1.44
CA ARG A 33 -25.30 16.93 0.97
C ARG A 33 -23.87 16.71 0.51
N ARG A 34 -23.31 17.63 -0.28
CA ARG A 34 -21.91 17.57 -0.73
C ARG A 34 -20.94 17.56 0.45
N LYS A 35 -21.14 18.46 1.42
CA LYS A 35 -20.31 18.49 2.63
C LYS A 35 -20.37 17.17 3.39
N LYS A 36 -21.59 16.63 3.59
CA LYS A 36 -21.79 15.32 4.25
C LYS A 36 -21.05 14.21 3.51
N VAL A 37 -21.16 14.13 2.18
CA VAL A 37 -20.47 13.12 1.37
C VAL A 37 -18.96 13.25 1.47
N ILE A 38 -18.40 14.47 1.38
CA ILE A 38 -16.95 14.69 1.50
C ILE A 38 -16.44 14.27 2.88
N THR A 39 -17.16 14.61 3.95
CA THR A 39 -16.77 14.24 5.32
C THR A 39 -16.84 12.72 5.52
N VAL A 40 -17.90 12.07 5.04
CA VAL A 40 -18.01 10.60 5.11
C VAL A 40 -16.89 9.95 4.30
N LEU A 41 -16.64 10.41 3.07
CA LEU A 41 -15.57 9.90 2.21
C LEU A 41 -14.19 10.04 2.88
N PHE A 42 -13.90 11.20 3.47
CA PHE A 42 -12.66 11.42 4.21
C PHE A 42 -12.50 10.42 5.35
N SER A 43 -13.54 10.24 6.17
CA SER A 43 -13.52 9.30 7.30
C SER A 43 -13.33 7.86 6.82
N VAL A 44 -14.07 7.43 5.80
CA VAL A 44 -13.99 6.07 5.25
C VAL A 44 -12.59 5.79 4.69
N MET A 45 -12.03 6.73 3.93
CA MET A 45 -10.69 6.55 3.35
C MET A 45 -9.60 6.52 4.43
N LEU A 46 -9.71 7.36 5.46
CA LEU A 46 -8.78 7.32 6.57
C LEU A 46 -8.86 5.99 7.34
N SER A 47 -10.08 5.53 7.63
CA SER A 47 -10.29 4.22 8.26
C SER A 47 -9.76 3.07 7.41
N LEU A 48 -9.93 3.14 6.08
CA LEU A 48 -9.39 2.14 5.16
C LEU A 48 -7.86 2.13 5.18
N ALA A 49 -7.21 3.30 5.16
CA ALA A 49 -5.75 3.39 5.26
C ALA A 49 -5.23 2.77 6.57
N VAL A 50 -5.90 3.02 7.69
CA VAL A 50 -5.56 2.43 9.00
C VAL A 50 -5.78 0.92 9.00
N ALA A 51 -6.88 0.42 8.43
CA ALA A 51 -7.15 -1.01 8.33
C ALA A 51 -6.10 -1.72 7.48
N VAL A 52 -5.72 -1.15 6.34
CA VAL A 52 -4.65 -1.69 5.48
C VAL A 52 -3.31 -1.70 6.23
N LEU A 53 -2.98 -0.62 6.94
CA LEU A 53 -1.77 -0.55 7.76
C LEU A 53 -1.75 -1.65 8.84
N PHE A 54 -2.87 -1.85 9.52
CA PHE A 54 -3.01 -2.89 10.54
C PHE A 54 -2.82 -4.30 9.95
N VAL A 55 -3.45 -4.59 8.81
CA VAL A 55 -3.25 -5.88 8.12
C VAL A 55 -1.81 -6.04 7.67
N ALA A 56 -1.23 -5.01 7.04
CA ALA A 56 0.15 -5.03 6.56
C ALA A 56 1.16 -5.30 7.68
N TYR A 57 0.90 -4.76 8.89
CA TYR A 57 1.66 -5.03 10.09
C TYR A 57 1.48 -6.48 10.57
N LEU A 58 0.24 -6.97 10.66
CA LEU A 58 -0.01 -8.35 11.12
C LEU A 58 0.58 -9.41 10.19
N THR A 59 0.59 -9.15 8.88
CA THR A 59 1.16 -10.05 7.87
C THR A 59 2.62 -9.72 7.53
N ALA A 60 3.28 -8.84 8.29
CA ALA A 60 4.68 -8.53 8.06
C ALA A 60 5.54 -9.78 8.32
N PRO A 61 6.53 -10.06 7.45
CA PRO A 61 7.43 -11.19 7.59
C PRO A 61 8.35 -10.96 8.78
N GLU A 62 8.33 -11.88 9.71
CA GLU A 62 9.32 -12.01 10.78
C GLU A 62 10.26 -13.15 10.38
N TYR A 63 11.34 -12.78 9.69
CA TYR A 63 12.32 -13.75 9.21
C TYR A 63 12.98 -14.47 10.39
N THR A 64 13.07 -15.78 10.27
CA THR A 64 13.66 -16.61 11.32
C THR A 64 14.97 -17.19 10.84
N SER A 65 15.96 -17.23 11.72
CA SER A 65 17.20 -17.96 11.47
C SER A 65 16.90 -19.43 11.24
N TYR A 66 17.76 -20.08 10.45
CA TYR A 66 17.58 -21.48 10.11
C TYR A 66 17.54 -22.35 11.37
N ARG A 67 16.50 -23.18 11.47
CA ARG A 67 16.35 -24.25 12.47
C ARG A 67 15.78 -25.47 11.77
N ASP A 68 16.40 -26.62 11.97
CA ASP A 68 15.96 -27.91 11.40
C ASP A 68 14.50 -28.24 11.77
N SER A 69 14.00 -27.70 12.89
CA SER A 69 12.61 -27.88 13.32
C SER A 69 11.58 -27.15 12.45
N LYS A 70 11.99 -26.24 11.57
CA LYS A 70 11.09 -25.39 10.79
C LYS A 70 11.00 -25.74 9.32
N ILE A 71 12.11 -26.24 8.76
CA ILE A 71 12.25 -26.60 7.37
C ILE A 71 13.15 -27.83 7.28
N SER A 72 12.76 -28.78 6.45
CA SER A 72 13.58 -29.94 6.09
C SER A 72 13.56 -30.13 4.58
N ILE A 73 14.72 -30.44 4.01
CA ILE A 73 14.82 -30.81 2.60
C ILE A 73 14.84 -32.34 2.51
N THR A 74 13.94 -32.90 1.73
CA THR A 74 13.81 -34.35 1.53
C THR A 74 13.82 -34.67 0.04
N GLU A 75 14.57 -35.70 -0.33
CA GLU A 75 14.51 -36.28 -1.67
C GLU A 75 13.46 -37.40 -1.69
N VAL A 76 12.58 -37.38 -2.70
CA VAL A 76 11.54 -38.40 -2.91
C VAL A 76 11.99 -39.34 -4.03
N ASP A 77 11.49 -40.58 -4.06
CA ASP A 77 11.88 -41.73 -4.92
C ASP A 77 12.05 -41.48 -6.45
N ASN A 78 11.77 -40.26 -6.94
CA ASN A 78 11.94 -39.84 -8.33
C ASN A 78 13.05 -38.78 -8.53
N GLY A 79 13.93 -38.57 -7.55
CA GLY A 79 14.96 -37.50 -7.59
C GLY A 79 14.39 -36.10 -7.41
N MET A 80 13.12 -36.00 -6.97
CA MET A 80 12.49 -34.71 -6.66
C MET A 80 12.96 -34.24 -5.28
N VAL A 81 13.51 -33.04 -5.23
CA VAL A 81 13.94 -32.39 -4.00
C VAL A 81 12.79 -31.52 -3.50
N VAL A 82 12.31 -31.80 -2.29
CA VAL A 82 11.14 -31.15 -1.70
C VAL A 82 11.53 -30.42 -0.42
N ALA A 83 11.18 -29.14 -0.35
CA ALA A 83 11.22 -28.38 0.89
C ALA A 83 9.91 -28.60 1.66
N VAL A 84 10.02 -29.22 2.84
CA VAL A 84 8.92 -29.49 3.75
C VAL A 84 8.94 -28.45 4.87
N PHE A 85 7.80 -27.78 5.08
CA PHE A 85 7.67 -26.70 6.05
C PHE A 85 6.84 -27.14 7.26
N SER A 86 7.24 -26.67 8.45
CA SER A 86 6.44 -26.79 9.67
C SER A 86 5.26 -25.81 9.69
N ASP A 87 4.33 -26.02 10.62
CA ASP A 87 3.21 -25.13 10.94
C ASP A 87 3.64 -23.73 11.45
N GLN A 88 4.90 -23.58 11.84
CA GLN A 88 5.48 -22.31 12.27
C GLN A 88 5.94 -21.42 11.11
N VAL A 89 5.88 -21.92 9.86
CA VAL A 89 6.23 -21.15 8.66
C VAL A 89 4.96 -20.54 8.09
N SER A 90 4.93 -19.22 7.93
CA SER A 90 3.80 -18.48 7.35
C SER A 90 3.99 -18.12 5.87
N GLY A 91 5.23 -18.15 5.39
CA GLY A 91 5.60 -17.95 3.99
C GLY A 91 7.07 -18.20 3.74
N TYR A 92 7.43 -18.24 2.45
CA TYR A 92 8.79 -18.49 1.98
C TYR A 92 9.08 -17.67 0.71
N ASP A 93 10.36 -17.44 0.45
CA ASP A 93 10.88 -16.89 -0.81
C ASP A 93 11.92 -17.86 -1.34
N ILE A 94 11.88 -18.12 -2.65
CA ILE A 94 12.78 -19.05 -3.34
C ILE A 94 13.27 -18.36 -4.61
N SER A 95 14.58 -18.33 -4.79
CA SER A 95 15.24 -18.00 -6.04
C SER A 95 16.06 -19.20 -6.52
N LYS A 96 15.93 -19.53 -7.81
CA LYS A 96 16.71 -20.57 -8.47
C LYS A 96 17.52 -19.97 -9.62
N TYR A 97 18.78 -20.35 -9.74
CA TYR A 97 19.62 -20.04 -10.91
C TYR A 97 20.49 -21.24 -11.25
N GLN A 98 20.84 -21.36 -12.54
CA GLN A 98 21.70 -22.44 -13.01
C GLN A 98 23.15 -22.11 -12.66
N SER A 99 23.91 -23.09 -12.15
CA SER A 99 25.33 -22.89 -11.91
C SER A 99 26.09 -22.88 -13.24
N ASP A 100 27.04 -21.95 -13.38
CA ASP A 100 27.93 -21.91 -14.54
C ASP A 100 29.03 -22.99 -14.47
N GLU A 101 29.34 -23.48 -13.27
CA GLU A 101 30.45 -24.40 -12.99
C GLU A 101 30.00 -25.85 -12.75
N TYR A 102 28.79 -26.02 -12.19
CA TYR A 102 28.22 -27.33 -11.86
C TYR A 102 26.96 -27.60 -12.68
N ASP A 103 26.73 -28.87 -13.02
CA ASP A 103 25.47 -29.27 -13.63
C ASP A 103 24.37 -29.26 -12.56
N GLY A 104 23.32 -28.46 -12.81
CA GLY A 104 22.19 -28.27 -11.91
C GLY A 104 21.96 -26.85 -11.41
N TYR A 105 20.93 -26.71 -10.59
CA TYR A 105 20.48 -25.43 -10.04
C TYR A 105 20.93 -25.24 -8.60
N VAL A 106 21.27 -24.00 -8.30
CA VAL A 106 21.47 -23.49 -6.95
C VAL A 106 20.20 -22.79 -6.53
N VAL A 107 19.67 -23.20 -5.38
CA VAL A 107 18.44 -22.67 -4.82
C VAL A 107 18.76 -21.87 -3.57
N HIS A 108 18.38 -20.60 -3.53
CA HIS A 108 18.40 -19.80 -2.32
C HIS A 108 16.98 -19.65 -1.81
N MET A 109 16.78 -19.88 -0.52
CA MET A 109 15.47 -19.75 0.08
C MET A 109 15.53 -19.17 1.47
N THR A 110 14.41 -18.60 1.90
CA THR A 110 14.20 -18.22 3.29
C THR A 110 12.76 -18.47 3.69
N THR A 111 12.50 -18.48 4.99
CA THR A 111 11.16 -18.61 5.54
C THR A 111 10.92 -17.55 6.59
N TRP A 112 9.66 -17.18 6.78
CA TRP A 112 9.26 -16.26 7.82
C TRP A 112 7.98 -16.72 8.51
N ASP A 113 7.84 -16.29 9.76
CA ASP A 113 6.58 -16.32 10.47
C ASP A 113 5.91 -14.93 10.39
N SER A 114 4.68 -14.82 10.87
CA SER A 114 3.99 -13.53 10.99
C SER A 114 3.11 -13.49 12.24
N VAL A 115 2.85 -12.29 12.75
CA VAL A 115 1.93 -12.09 13.89
C VAL A 115 0.56 -12.72 13.59
N TRP A 116 0.07 -12.56 12.36
CA TRP A 116 -1.17 -13.17 11.91
C TRP A 116 -1.16 -14.69 12.05
N ASN A 117 -0.07 -15.35 11.63
CA ASN A 117 0.04 -16.80 11.74
C ASN A 117 0.07 -17.26 13.20
N ARG A 118 0.82 -16.57 14.08
CA ARG A 118 0.88 -16.89 15.52
C ARG A 118 -0.47 -16.75 16.23
N ILE A 119 -1.27 -15.74 15.87
CA ILE A 119 -2.58 -15.50 16.49
C ILE A 119 -3.61 -16.52 16.02
N PHE A 120 -3.64 -16.82 14.72
CA PHE A 120 -4.72 -17.61 14.15
C PHE A 120 -4.36 -19.08 13.89
N GLY A 121 -3.09 -19.48 13.99
CA GLY A 121 -2.63 -20.86 13.81
C GLY A 121 -2.95 -21.43 12.43
N ARG A 122 -2.94 -20.60 11.37
CA ARG A 122 -3.38 -20.97 10.02
C ARG A 122 -2.22 -21.05 9.03
N SER A 123 -1.10 -21.67 9.39
CA SER A 123 -0.11 -21.98 8.37
C SER A 123 -0.74 -22.94 7.36
N ARG A 124 -0.85 -22.46 6.12
CA ARG A 124 -1.29 -23.24 4.94
C ARG A 124 -0.16 -23.34 3.93
N VAL A 125 1.08 -23.19 4.39
CA VAL A 125 2.24 -23.28 3.52
C VAL A 125 2.43 -24.75 3.20
N ASN A 126 2.14 -25.11 1.96
CA ASN A 126 2.39 -26.46 1.48
C ASN A 126 3.88 -26.64 1.21
N SER A 127 4.34 -27.89 1.31
CA SER A 127 5.67 -28.27 0.82
C SER A 127 5.83 -27.94 -0.66
N VAL A 128 7.04 -27.60 -1.05
CA VAL A 128 7.36 -27.13 -2.41
C VAL A 128 8.41 -28.04 -3.04
N VAL A 129 8.15 -28.46 -4.28
CA VAL A 129 9.14 -29.15 -5.10
C VAL A 129 10.11 -28.10 -5.67
N LEU A 130 11.41 -28.25 -5.39
CA LEU A 130 12.44 -27.31 -5.80
C LEU A 130 12.89 -27.52 -7.25
N ASN A 131 12.73 -28.74 -7.79
CA ASN A 131 13.00 -29.13 -9.16
C ASN A 131 11.76 -29.72 -9.86
N PRO A 132 10.71 -28.91 -10.07
CA PRO A 132 9.46 -29.40 -10.67
C PRO A 132 9.63 -29.94 -12.09
N ASP A 133 10.66 -29.50 -12.82
CA ASP A 133 10.91 -29.92 -14.20
C ASP A 133 11.93 -31.09 -14.25
N GLY A 134 12.26 -31.69 -13.09
CA GLY A 134 13.19 -32.81 -12.98
C GLY A 134 14.66 -32.41 -13.08
N GLU A 135 14.98 -31.12 -12.92
CA GLU A 135 16.36 -30.64 -12.99
C GLU A 135 17.17 -31.10 -11.76
N ALA A 136 18.48 -31.28 -11.92
CA ALA A 136 19.36 -31.58 -10.79
C ALA A 136 19.46 -30.37 -9.85
N VAL A 137 19.39 -30.61 -8.53
CA VAL A 137 19.61 -29.59 -7.51
C VAL A 137 20.99 -29.79 -6.91
N THR A 138 21.91 -28.87 -7.20
CA THR A 138 23.30 -28.95 -6.76
C THR A 138 23.44 -28.56 -5.29
N ALA A 139 22.75 -27.49 -4.89
CA ALA A 139 22.81 -26.94 -3.55
C ALA A 139 21.54 -26.17 -3.19
N VAL A 140 21.13 -26.25 -1.93
CA VAL A 140 20.09 -25.38 -1.36
C VAL A 140 20.70 -24.59 -0.19
N TYR A 141 20.65 -23.27 -0.30
CA TYR A 141 21.11 -22.33 0.72
C TYR A 141 19.91 -21.66 1.39
N TYR A 142 19.93 -21.62 2.72
CA TYR A 142 19.01 -20.83 3.52
C TYR A 142 19.63 -19.48 3.83
N TYR A 143 19.09 -18.41 3.23
CA TYR A 143 19.59 -17.07 3.48
C TYR A 143 18.94 -16.42 4.70
N GLN A 144 19.74 -15.65 5.43
CA GLN A 144 19.33 -14.93 6.63
C GLN A 144 19.27 -13.42 6.34
N THR A 145 18.30 -12.73 6.93
CA THR A 145 18.08 -11.29 6.69
C THR A 145 18.82 -10.39 7.67
N ASP A 146 19.70 -10.95 8.50
CA ASP A 146 20.49 -10.29 9.54
C ASP A 146 21.95 -10.06 9.11
N SER A 147 22.21 -10.04 7.80
CA SER A 147 23.53 -9.92 7.19
C SER A 147 24.50 -11.06 7.50
N GLN A 148 24.00 -12.21 7.98
CA GLN A 148 24.80 -13.42 8.11
C GLN A 148 24.91 -14.16 6.78
N VAL A 149 26.00 -14.93 6.65
CA VAL A 149 26.24 -15.79 5.49
C VAL A 149 25.12 -16.83 5.37
N ASP A 150 24.67 -17.05 4.14
CA ASP A 150 23.70 -18.07 3.78
C ASP A 150 24.20 -19.45 4.21
N ARG A 151 23.32 -20.25 4.81
CA ARG A 151 23.65 -21.56 5.33
C ARG A 151 23.31 -22.64 4.31
N LEU A 152 24.26 -23.52 3.97
CA LEU A 152 23.95 -24.71 3.19
C LEU A 152 23.04 -25.64 4.00
N ILE A 153 21.93 -26.07 3.40
CA ILE A 153 20.94 -26.96 4.03
C ILE A 153 20.70 -28.24 3.23
N TYR A 154 21.16 -28.32 1.99
CA TYR A 154 21.11 -29.52 1.16
C TYR A 154 22.15 -29.46 0.03
N GLY A 155 22.70 -30.61 -0.36
CA GLY A 155 23.63 -30.72 -1.49
C GLY A 155 25.08 -30.43 -1.13
N PHE A 156 25.84 -29.97 -2.13
CA PHE A 156 27.27 -29.67 -1.99
C PHE A 156 27.51 -28.16 -1.83
N ASP A 157 28.47 -27.79 -0.98
CA ASP A 157 28.86 -26.38 -0.85
C ASP A 157 29.68 -25.93 -2.06
N ILE A 158 29.06 -25.16 -2.95
CA ILE A 158 29.74 -24.61 -4.14
C ILE A 158 30.69 -23.46 -3.80
N ASN A 159 30.65 -22.90 -2.58
CA ASN A 159 31.55 -21.82 -2.17
C ASN A 159 32.11 -22.03 -0.74
N PRO A 160 32.85 -23.13 -0.49
CA PRO A 160 33.23 -23.59 0.85
C PRO A 160 34.14 -22.61 1.62
N SER A 161 34.82 -21.71 0.92
CA SER A 161 35.77 -20.76 1.49
C SER A 161 35.28 -19.31 1.46
N GLY A 162 34.23 -19.03 0.68
CA GLY A 162 33.80 -17.67 0.37
C GLY A 162 32.48 -17.26 1.03
N GLY A 163 31.61 -18.23 1.32
CA GLY A 163 30.25 -17.95 1.77
C GLY A 163 29.42 -17.19 0.73
N ILE A 164 28.10 -17.17 0.90
CA ILE A 164 27.21 -16.39 0.04
C ILE A 164 26.39 -15.47 0.94
N LEU A 165 26.22 -14.20 0.57
CA LEU A 165 25.41 -13.25 1.32
C LEU A 165 24.28 -12.74 0.44
N THR A 166 23.04 -13.08 0.78
CA THR A 166 21.87 -12.54 0.08
C THR A 166 21.57 -11.11 0.51
N LEU A 167 21.67 -10.17 -0.44
CA LEU A 167 21.44 -8.74 -0.20
C LEU A 167 19.95 -8.37 -0.34
N PRO A 168 19.45 -7.44 0.48
CA PRO A 168 18.11 -6.91 0.32
C PRO A 168 18.01 -6.08 -0.96
N ARG A 169 16.84 -6.09 -1.59
CA ARG A 169 16.59 -5.27 -2.79
C ARG A 169 16.42 -3.81 -2.40
N LEU A 170 17.05 -2.92 -3.17
CA LEU A 170 16.96 -1.46 -3.00
C LEU A 170 15.85 -0.82 -3.87
N VAL A 171 15.04 -1.60 -4.59
CA VAL A 171 14.07 -1.07 -5.57
C VAL A 171 13.13 0.00 -4.97
N LEU A 172 12.72 -0.16 -3.72
CA LEU A 172 11.83 0.79 -3.05
C LEU A 172 12.47 2.16 -2.78
N SER A 173 13.79 2.23 -2.59
CA SER A 173 14.50 3.50 -2.38
C SER A 173 14.48 4.34 -3.65
N TYR A 174 14.66 3.71 -4.82
CA TYR A 174 14.56 4.41 -6.10
C TYR A 174 13.17 5.00 -6.31
N TYR A 175 12.10 4.26 -6.00
CA TYR A 175 10.74 4.79 -6.11
C TYR A 175 10.48 5.93 -5.11
N PHE A 176 11.01 5.85 -3.90
CA PHE A 176 10.93 6.93 -2.93
C PHE A 176 11.63 8.21 -3.44
N LEU A 177 12.85 8.08 -3.97
CA LEU A 177 13.60 9.21 -4.53
C LEU A 177 12.90 9.81 -5.77
N LEU A 178 12.35 8.96 -6.65
CA LEU A 178 11.56 9.43 -7.79
C LEU A 178 10.32 10.21 -7.34
N ALA A 179 9.59 9.71 -6.35
CA ALA A 179 8.44 10.41 -5.79
C ALA A 179 8.83 11.74 -5.13
N LEU A 180 9.98 11.79 -4.44
CA LEU A 180 10.51 13.01 -3.84
C LEU A 180 10.89 14.05 -4.90
N GLY A 181 11.60 13.64 -5.95
CA GLY A 181 11.95 14.51 -7.07
C GLY A 181 10.70 15.03 -7.79
N PHE A 182 9.72 14.16 -8.04
CA PHE A 182 8.45 14.54 -8.66
C PHE A 182 7.62 15.49 -7.79
N ALA A 183 7.60 15.30 -6.47
CA ALA A 183 6.97 16.23 -5.52
C ALA A 183 7.65 17.61 -5.57
N GLY A 184 8.99 17.65 -5.55
CA GLY A 184 9.76 18.88 -5.66
C GLY A 184 9.46 19.63 -6.96
N PHE A 185 9.46 18.92 -8.09
CA PHE A 185 9.10 19.48 -9.39
C PHE A 185 7.67 20.03 -9.41
N CYS A 186 6.69 19.26 -8.92
CA CYS A 186 5.30 19.71 -8.86
C CYS A 186 5.14 20.94 -7.95
N ALA A 187 5.83 20.98 -6.80
CA ALA A 187 5.80 22.13 -5.89
C ALA A 187 6.37 23.38 -6.55
N LEU A 188 7.47 23.25 -7.30
CA LEU A 188 8.05 24.34 -8.08
C LEU A 188 7.08 24.83 -9.16
N LEU A 189 6.41 23.93 -9.89
CA LEU A 189 5.38 24.33 -10.85
C LEU A 189 4.20 25.05 -10.18
N VAL A 190 3.72 24.57 -9.02
CA VAL A 190 2.68 25.27 -8.24
C VAL A 190 3.13 26.68 -7.88
N PHE A 191 4.40 26.86 -7.51
CA PHE A 191 4.96 28.17 -7.18
C PHE A 191 5.05 29.09 -8.41
N ILE A 192 5.53 28.61 -9.56
CA ILE A 192 5.61 29.37 -10.82
C ILE A 192 4.21 29.79 -11.27
N PHE A 193 3.26 28.85 -11.33
CA PHE A 193 1.90 29.08 -11.81
C PHE A 193 0.94 29.59 -10.74
N ARG A 194 1.44 30.11 -9.60
CA ARG A 194 0.61 30.56 -8.46
C ARG A 194 -0.44 31.61 -8.78
N LYS A 195 -0.20 32.42 -9.84
CA LYS A 195 -1.12 33.46 -10.34
C LYS A 195 -2.25 32.89 -11.21
N ASN A 196 -2.06 31.72 -11.81
CA ASN A 196 -3.08 31.05 -12.62
C ASN A 196 -3.87 30.09 -11.74
N GLU A 197 -5.06 30.51 -11.32
CA GLU A 197 -5.94 29.74 -10.42
C GLU A 197 -6.24 28.32 -10.93
N ILE A 198 -6.45 28.15 -12.25
CA ILE A 198 -6.76 26.86 -12.85
C ILE A 198 -5.54 25.94 -12.79
N ALA A 199 -4.40 26.41 -13.30
CA ALA A 199 -3.15 25.65 -13.30
C ALA A 199 -2.70 25.30 -11.87
N ARG A 200 -2.75 26.26 -10.94
CA ARG A 200 -2.42 26.05 -9.53
C ARG A 200 -3.30 24.96 -8.91
N ASN A 201 -4.61 25.00 -9.15
CA ASN A 201 -5.54 24.01 -8.60
C ASN A 201 -5.29 22.60 -9.14
N LEU A 202 -4.99 22.47 -10.45
CA LEU A 202 -4.64 21.19 -11.05
C LEU A 202 -3.31 20.67 -10.49
N LEU A 203 -2.26 21.50 -10.52
CA LEU A 203 -0.92 21.14 -10.05
C LEU A 203 -0.92 20.76 -8.57
N THR A 204 -1.74 21.40 -7.73
CA THR A 204 -1.85 21.02 -6.31
C THR A 204 -2.45 19.62 -6.16
N LYS A 205 -3.44 19.24 -6.99
CA LYS A 205 -3.99 17.87 -6.97
C LYS A 205 -3.00 16.84 -7.48
N VAL A 206 -2.15 17.20 -8.45
CA VAL A 206 -1.07 16.34 -8.95
C VAL A 206 0.00 16.17 -7.86
N LEU A 207 0.39 17.26 -7.19
CA LEU A 207 1.36 17.26 -6.08
C LEU A 207 0.93 16.34 -4.91
N LEU A 208 -0.38 16.18 -4.69
CA LEU A 208 -0.87 15.26 -3.65
C LEU A 208 -0.57 13.79 -3.95
N VAL A 209 -0.38 13.38 -5.22
CA VAL A 209 -0.07 11.99 -5.57
C VAL A 209 1.27 11.55 -4.98
N PRO A 210 2.41 12.20 -5.28
CA PRO A 210 3.68 11.82 -4.68
C PRO A 210 3.70 12.05 -3.16
N ILE A 211 3.02 13.07 -2.64
CA ILE A 211 2.91 13.26 -1.17
C ILE A 211 2.22 12.06 -0.50
N SER A 212 1.14 11.54 -1.11
CA SER A 212 0.42 10.37 -0.58
C SER A 212 1.30 9.13 -0.60
N TYR A 213 2.07 8.94 -1.68
CA TYR A 213 3.02 7.84 -1.80
C TYR A 213 4.14 7.93 -0.76
N LEU A 214 4.76 9.10 -0.60
CA LEU A 214 5.82 9.31 0.39
C LEU A 214 5.33 9.04 1.81
N LEU A 215 4.13 9.51 2.16
CA LEU A 215 3.54 9.23 3.46
C LEU A 215 3.22 7.74 3.64
N ALA A 216 2.65 7.10 2.63
CA ALA A 216 2.38 5.66 2.66
C ALA A 216 3.66 4.83 2.81
N HIS A 217 4.74 5.22 2.12
CA HIS A 217 6.05 4.59 2.24
C HIS A 217 6.57 4.68 3.67
N LEU A 218 6.52 5.87 4.28
CA LEU A 218 6.93 6.07 5.68
C LEU A 218 6.08 5.24 6.66
N LEU A 219 4.78 5.05 6.39
CA LEU A 219 3.91 4.24 7.24
C LEU A 219 4.22 2.73 7.17
N ILE A 220 4.61 2.21 6.01
CA ILE A 220 4.90 0.77 5.82
C ILE A 220 6.36 0.42 6.17
N LYS A 221 7.31 1.24 5.74
CA LYS A 221 8.74 0.95 5.80
C LYS A 221 9.52 1.84 6.77
N GLY A 222 8.97 2.98 7.16
CA GLY A 222 9.74 4.01 7.86
C GLY A 222 10.81 4.60 6.95
N PHE A 223 12.00 4.83 7.50
CA PHE A 223 13.13 5.39 6.76
C PHE A 223 13.98 4.31 6.07
N ASP A 224 13.84 3.04 6.46
CA ASP A 224 14.58 1.93 5.88
C ASP A 224 13.90 1.44 4.60
N SER A 225 14.57 1.67 3.46
CA SER A 225 14.02 1.35 2.14
C SER A 225 14.44 -0.03 1.61
N THR A 226 15.19 -0.81 2.39
CA THR A 226 15.64 -2.15 2.01
C THR A 226 14.51 -3.16 2.19
N SER A 227 14.34 -4.06 1.21
CA SER A 227 13.32 -5.10 1.32
C SER A 227 13.76 -6.40 0.65
N TYR A 228 13.57 -7.50 1.37
CA TYR A 228 13.69 -8.85 0.84
C TYR A 228 12.42 -9.26 0.06
N LEU A 229 11.25 -8.71 0.42
CA LEU A 229 9.96 -8.94 -0.25
C LEU A 229 9.45 -7.65 -0.91
N ALA A 230 10.20 -7.16 -1.90
CA ALA A 230 9.95 -5.86 -2.51
C ALA A 230 8.54 -5.72 -3.10
N LEU A 231 7.99 -6.79 -3.70
CA LEU A 231 6.65 -6.76 -4.28
C LEU A 231 5.56 -6.60 -3.21
N ARG A 232 5.66 -7.33 -2.08
CA ARG A 232 4.71 -7.22 -0.96
C ARG A 232 4.70 -5.79 -0.42
N ASP A 233 5.88 -5.27 -0.11
CA ASP A 233 6.04 -3.93 0.46
C ASP A 233 5.52 -2.86 -0.51
N PHE A 234 5.83 -2.99 -1.80
CA PHE A 234 5.34 -2.07 -2.83
C PHE A 234 3.80 -2.07 -2.95
N LEU A 235 3.17 -3.24 -2.97
CA LEU A 235 1.71 -3.36 -3.02
C LEU A 235 1.03 -2.77 -1.78
N ALA A 236 1.60 -3.01 -0.59
CA ALA A 236 1.07 -2.43 0.65
C ALA A 236 1.15 -0.88 0.63
N ILE A 237 2.26 -0.32 0.17
CA ILE A 237 2.43 1.14 0.01
C ILE A 237 1.40 1.69 -0.98
N LEU A 238 1.24 1.05 -2.14
CA LEU A 238 0.28 1.48 -3.15
C LEU A 238 -1.17 1.44 -2.61
N LEU A 239 -1.50 0.39 -1.86
CA LEU A 239 -2.83 0.20 -1.28
C LEU A 239 -3.16 1.25 -0.22
N ILE A 240 -2.17 1.80 0.50
CA ILE A 240 -2.35 2.94 1.42
C ILE A 240 -2.34 4.28 0.66
N THR A 241 -1.54 4.39 -0.41
CA THR A 241 -1.42 5.62 -1.21
C THR A 241 -2.78 6.06 -1.77
N ILE A 242 -3.57 5.12 -2.29
CA ILE A 242 -4.89 5.40 -2.88
C ILE A 242 -5.85 6.07 -1.88
N PRO A 243 -6.17 5.47 -0.71
CA PRO A 243 -7.05 6.10 0.26
C PRO A 243 -6.49 7.40 0.83
N LEU A 244 -5.17 7.50 1.06
CA LEU A 244 -4.55 8.76 1.50
C LEU A 244 -4.75 9.87 0.48
N TYR A 245 -4.56 9.58 -0.81
CA TYR A 245 -4.77 10.54 -1.88
C TYR A 245 -6.21 11.07 -1.91
N ILE A 246 -7.19 10.17 -1.83
CA ILE A 246 -8.61 10.53 -1.81
C ILE A 246 -8.93 11.34 -0.54
N ALA A 247 -8.39 10.96 0.61
CA ALA A 247 -8.54 11.70 1.86
C ALA A 247 -7.96 13.12 1.75
N PHE A 248 -6.78 13.29 1.16
CA PHE A 248 -6.22 14.62 0.92
C PHE A 248 -7.03 15.46 -0.04
N LEU A 249 -7.57 14.88 -1.12
CA LEU A 249 -8.49 15.59 -2.01
C LEU A 249 -9.76 16.06 -1.28
N ALA A 250 -10.33 15.20 -0.44
CA ALA A 250 -11.49 15.54 0.39
C ALA A 250 -11.16 16.66 1.38
N ALA A 251 -10.02 16.57 2.08
CA ALA A 251 -9.55 17.58 3.02
C ALA A 251 -9.29 18.93 2.34
N MET A 252 -8.63 18.95 1.18
CA MET A 252 -8.43 20.18 0.41
C MET A 252 -9.76 20.83 0.02
N THR A 253 -10.74 20.03 -0.39
CA THR A 253 -12.06 20.55 -0.77
C THR A 253 -12.75 21.16 0.45
N TYR A 254 -12.66 20.51 1.60
CA TYR A 254 -13.18 21.02 2.88
C TYR A 254 -12.53 22.35 3.29
N ILE A 255 -11.20 22.44 3.21
CA ILE A 255 -10.44 23.66 3.56
C ILE A 255 -10.82 24.83 2.64
N LYS A 256 -10.97 24.58 1.33
CA LYS A 256 -11.39 25.60 0.36
C LYS A 256 -12.80 26.12 0.66
N GLU A 257 -13.73 25.24 0.97
CA GLU A 257 -15.10 25.64 1.34
C GLU A 257 -15.14 26.42 2.66
N TYR A 258 -14.31 26.06 3.64
CA TYR A 258 -14.20 26.79 4.90
C TYR A 258 -13.63 28.20 4.71
N LYS A 259 -12.56 28.35 3.91
CA LYS A 259 -11.98 29.67 3.60
C LYS A 259 -12.98 30.58 2.87
N LYS A 260 -13.77 30.05 1.94
CA LYS A 260 -14.83 30.80 1.24
C LYS A 260 -16.00 31.26 2.13
N LYS A 261 -16.15 30.71 3.34
CA LYS A 261 -17.17 31.18 4.30
C LYS A 261 -16.69 32.33 5.18
N LYS A 262 -15.36 32.53 5.28
CA LYS A 262 -14.73 33.57 6.11
C LYS A 262 -14.44 34.86 5.34
N ALA A 263 -14.35 34.78 4.01
CA ALA A 263 -14.30 35.93 3.10
C ALA A 263 -15.71 36.33 2.70
#